data_AF-A0A959NWL7-F1
#
_entry.id   AF-A0A959NWL7-F1
#
_cell.length_a   1.000
_cell.length_b   1.000
_cell.length_c   1.000
_cell.angle_alpha   90.00
_cell.angle_beta   90.00
_cell.angle_gamma   90.00
#
_symmetry.space_group_name_H-M   'P 1'
#
loop_
_entity.id
_entity.type
_entity.pdbx_description
1 polymer ?
#
loop_
_entity_poly.entity_id
_entity_poly.type
_entity_poly.pdbx_seq_one_letter_code
_entity_poly.pdbx_strand_id
1 'polypeptide(L)'
;MKKLILLILLFTYVRISFGQNKIKYNDQDLFLSGANLAWLSFANDVGSGTTDFEEFGNILLQIHEHGGNSLRWWLHTNGTKSPEFGSSDFVISPGEYTIQDIRHVLDLAWEREVGIKLCLWSFDMLRSNLNATQLNRNILLLTDTTYTNAYIRNALIPMVDSLKEHPAIIAWEIFN
;
A
#
# COMPACT_ATOMS: atom_id res chain seq x y z
N MET A 1 -8.35 14.30 72.55
CA MET A 1 -8.13 14.59 71.12
C MET A 1 -7.78 13.30 70.39
N LYS A 2 -8.75 12.63 69.75
CA LYS A 2 -8.50 11.41 68.96
C LYS A 2 -8.26 11.82 67.51
N LYS A 3 -7.04 11.60 66.99
CA LYS A 3 -6.70 11.85 65.58
C LYS A 3 -7.25 10.69 64.74
N LEU A 4 -8.23 10.99 63.90
CA LEU A 4 -8.74 10.07 62.88
C LEU A 4 -7.81 10.15 61.67
N ILE A 5 -7.03 9.10 61.42
CA ILE A 5 -6.19 9.00 60.22
C ILE A 5 -7.07 8.39 59.12
N LEU A 6 -7.41 9.21 58.12
CA LEU A 6 -8.13 8.78 56.93
C LEU A 6 -7.12 8.12 55.97
N LEU A 7 -7.19 6.80 55.82
CA LEU A 7 -6.37 6.06 54.87
C LEU A 7 -7.04 6.15 53.48
N ILE A 8 -6.45 6.94 52.57
CA ILE A 8 -6.88 6.99 51.17
C ILE A 8 -6.18 5.84 50.43
N LEU A 9 -6.95 4.81 50.06
CA LEU A 9 -6.50 3.75 49.16
C LEU A 9 -6.49 4.29 47.73
N LEU A 10 -5.30 4.62 47.21
CA LEU A 10 -5.10 4.82 45.78
C LEU A 10 -5.12 3.46 45.08
N PHE A 11 -6.21 3.17 44.36
CA PHE A 11 -6.21 2.07 43.39
C PHE A 11 -5.47 2.51 42.13
N THR A 12 -4.23 2.05 41.97
CA THR A 12 -3.52 2.14 40.70
C THR A 12 -4.15 1.15 39.72
N TYR A 13 -4.95 1.65 38.78
CA TYR A 13 -5.38 0.87 37.62
C TYR A 13 -4.19 0.60 36.71
N VAL A 14 -3.64 -0.61 36.77
CA VAL A 14 -2.72 -1.10 35.75
C VAL A 14 -3.56 -1.44 34.52
N ARG A 15 -3.50 -0.60 33.48
CA ARG A 15 -4.05 -0.98 32.18
C ARG A 15 -3.12 -2.01 31.55
N ILE A 16 -3.50 -3.27 31.61
CA ILE A 16 -2.92 -4.31 30.76
C ILE A 16 -3.39 -3.98 29.33
N SER A 17 -2.51 -3.36 28.55
CA SER A 17 -2.75 -3.14 27.13
C SER A 17 -2.48 -4.45 26.40
N PHE A 18 -3.52 -5.19 26.06
CA PHE A 18 -3.38 -6.25 25.07
C PHE A 18 -3.16 -5.60 23.71
N GLY A 19 -2.17 -6.09 22.95
CA GLY A 19 -1.94 -5.63 21.58
C GLY A 19 -3.22 -5.79 20.75
N GLN A 20 -3.48 -4.84 19.86
CA GLN A 20 -4.62 -4.90 18.95
C GLN A 20 -4.53 -6.18 18.11
N ASN A 21 -5.51 -7.07 18.26
CA ASN A 21 -5.57 -8.36 17.57
C ASN A 21 -6.63 -8.38 16.44
N LYS A 22 -7.32 -7.26 16.22
CA LYS A 22 -8.37 -7.06 15.21
C LYS A 22 -8.27 -5.65 14.60
N ILE A 23 -8.61 -5.51 13.33
CA ILE A 23 -8.68 -4.19 12.69
C ILE A 23 -10.00 -3.55 13.09
N LYS A 24 -9.97 -2.30 13.58
CA LYS A 24 -11.20 -1.58 13.97
C LYS A 24 -11.59 -0.59 12.89
N TYR A 25 -12.84 -0.65 12.44
CA TYR A 25 -13.40 0.29 11.46
C TYR A 25 -14.89 0.45 11.72
N ASN A 26 -15.39 1.69 11.77
CA ASN A 26 -16.81 2.02 12.06
C ASN A 26 -17.42 1.21 13.22
N ASP A 27 -16.72 1.20 14.37
CA ASP A 27 -17.11 0.46 15.58
C ASP A 27 -17.23 -1.07 15.43
N GLN A 28 -16.64 -1.64 14.37
CA GLN A 28 -16.59 -3.07 14.13
C GLN A 28 -15.15 -3.61 14.18
N ASP A 29 -15.01 -4.82 14.71
CA ASP A 29 -13.80 -5.61 14.58
C ASP A 29 -13.83 -6.38 13.26
N LEU A 30 -12.98 -5.99 12.32
CA LEU A 30 -12.85 -6.59 11.01
C LEU A 30 -11.75 -7.66 10.97
N PHE A 31 -12.01 -8.69 10.18
CA PHE A 31 -11.03 -9.63 9.67
C PHE A 31 -10.90 -9.42 8.17
N LEU A 32 -9.67 -9.20 7.69
CA LEU A 32 -9.41 -9.07 6.25
C LEU A 32 -9.35 -10.46 5.63
N SER A 33 -10.40 -10.82 4.91
CA SER A 33 -10.53 -12.07 4.16
C SER A 33 -10.49 -11.75 2.68
N GLY A 34 -9.68 -12.45 1.91
CA GLY A 34 -9.61 -12.23 0.47
C GLY A 34 -8.35 -12.80 -0.15
N ALA A 35 -7.87 -12.13 -1.20
CA ALA A 35 -6.85 -12.71 -2.08
C ALA A 35 -5.68 -11.77 -2.34
N ASN A 36 -4.55 -12.36 -2.72
CA ASN A 36 -3.49 -11.64 -3.40
C ASN A 36 -3.74 -11.77 -4.90
N LEU A 37 -4.14 -10.67 -5.55
CA LEU A 37 -4.10 -10.59 -7.00
C LEU A 37 -2.63 -10.62 -7.45
N ALA A 38 -1.82 -9.89 -6.68
CA ALA A 38 -0.45 -9.55 -6.97
C ALA A 38 -0.31 -8.69 -8.23
N TRP A 39 -0.69 -9.19 -9.40
CA TRP A 39 -0.72 -8.43 -10.67
C TRP A 39 -1.66 -9.07 -11.69
N LEU A 40 -2.13 -8.30 -12.67
CA LEU A 40 -2.69 -8.84 -13.93
C LEU A 40 -1.58 -8.95 -14.98
N SER A 41 -0.87 -7.84 -15.18
CA SER A 41 0.31 -7.69 -16.03
C SER A 41 1.48 -7.27 -15.15
N PHE A 42 2.44 -8.19 -14.98
CA PHE A 42 3.56 -7.98 -14.06
C PHE A 42 4.30 -6.66 -14.34
N ALA A 43 4.35 -5.79 -13.33
CA ALA A 43 4.92 -4.45 -13.39
C ALA A 43 4.29 -3.50 -14.41
N ASN A 44 3.10 -3.79 -14.93
CA ASN A 44 2.46 -3.00 -15.98
C ASN A 44 0.94 -2.89 -15.78
N ASP A 45 0.45 -3.01 -14.54
CA ASP A 45 -0.97 -2.85 -14.22
C ASP A 45 -1.45 -1.40 -14.23
N VAL A 46 -0.55 -0.42 -14.15
CA VAL A 46 -0.86 1.02 -14.11
C VAL A 46 0.14 1.84 -14.91
N GLY A 47 -0.29 3.01 -15.37
CA GLY A 47 0.57 4.06 -15.87
C GLY A 47 0.60 4.15 -17.39
N SER A 48 1.79 4.18 -18.00
CA SER A 48 1.93 4.39 -19.46
C SER A 48 1.39 3.24 -20.33
N GLY A 49 0.98 2.12 -19.74
CA GLY A 49 0.33 1.01 -20.42
C GLY A 49 -1.20 1.16 -20.42
N THR A 50 -1.90 0.18 -21.01
CA THR A 50 -3.36 0.08 -20.85
C THR A 50 -3.67 -0.69 -19.57
N THR A 51 -4.29 -0.01 -18.60
CA THR A 51 -4.82 -0.64 -17.39
C THR A 51 -6.11 -1.40 -17.72
N ASP A 52 -6.19 -2.66 -17.31
CA ASP A 52 -7.36 -3.53 -17.55
C ASP A 52 -8.42 -3.36 -16.46
N PHE A 53 -9.15 -2.24 -16.51
CA PHE A 53 -10.19 -1.92 -15.53
C PHE A 53 -11.34 -2.93 -15.51
N GLU A 54 -11.63 -3.58 -16.64
CA GLU A 54 -12.68 -4.59 -16.72
C GLU A 54 -12.31 -5.81 -15.87
N GLU A 55 -11.09 -6.33 -16.03
CA GLU A 55 -10.64 -7.49 -15.27
C GLU A 55 -10.47 -7.17 -13.78
N PHE A 56 -9.97 -5.97 -13.42
CA PHE A 56 -9.99 -5.51 -12.03
C PHE A 56 -11.42 -5.53 -11.46
N GLY A 57 -12.38 -4.98 -12.20
CA GLY A 57 -13.79 -4.96 -11.81
C GLY A 57 -14.37 -6.36 -11.61
N ASN A 58 -14.03 -7.30 -12.49
CA ASN A 58 -14.50 -8.70 -12.42
C ASN A 58 -13.92 -9.43 -11.19
N ILE A 59 -12.63 -9.25 -10.91
CA ILE A 59 -11.97 -9.89 -9.75
C ILE A 59 -12.52 -9.34 -8.45
N LEU A 60 -12.67 -8.02 -8.34
CA LEU A 60 -13.23 -7.37 -7.16
C LEU A 60 -14.68 -7.83 -6.92
N LEU A 61 -15.47 -8.00 -7.98
CA LEU A 61 -16.84 -8.50 -7.89
C LEU A 61 -16.85 -9.95 -7.38
N GLN A 62 -15.98 -10.80 -7.93
CA GLN A 62 -15.87 -12.19 -7.47
C GLN A 62 -15.46 -12.27 -6.00
N ILE A 63 -14.52 -11.44 -5.53
CA ILE A 63 -14.13 -11.38 -4.11
C ILE A 63 -15.35 -11.06 -3.25
N HIS A 64 -16.10 -10.01 -3.61
CA HIS A 64 -17.30 -9.61 -2.89
C HIS A 64 -18.37 -10.70 -2.85
N GLU A 65 -18.73 -11.27 -4.02
CA GLU A 65 -19.76 -12.31 -4.14
C GLU A 65 -19.45 -13.58 -3.35
N HIS A 66 -18.17 -13.85 -3.07
CA HIS A 66 -17.72 -14.99 -2.27
C HIS A 66 -17.40 -14.63 -0.81
N GLY A 67 -17.82 -13.44 -0.35
CA GLY A 67 -17.69 -13.00 1.05
C GLY A 67 -16.31 -12.52 1.46
N GLY A 68 -15.42 -12.25 0.49
CA GLY A 68 -14.16 -11.55 0.71
C GLY A 68 -14.36 -10.04 0.80
N ASN A 69 -13.45 -9.35 1.50
CA ASN A 69 -13.49 -7.92 1.75
C ASN A 69 -12.15 -7.21 1.53
N SER A 70 -11.14 -7.95 1.05
CA SER A 70 -9.80 -7.41 0.88
C SER A 70 -9.06 -7.98 -0.33
N LEU A 71 -8.26 -7.12 -0.97
CA LEU A 71 -7.36 -7.50 -2.05
C LEU A 71 -5.97 -6.94 -1.78
N ARG A 72 -4.92 -7.73 -2.03
CA ARG A 72 -3.54 -7.24 -2.06
C ARG A 72 -3.02 -7.16 -3.49
N TRP A 73 -2.52 -5.99 -3.88
CA TRP A 73 -2.12 -5.66 -5.25
C TRP A 73 -0.73 -5.00 -5.29
N TRP A 74 0.12 -5.41 -6.24
CA TRP A 74 1.46 -4.86 -6.41
C TRP A 74 1.48 -3.74 -7.45
N LEU A 75 2.22 -2.67 -7.15
CA LEU A 75 2.36 -1.50 -8.02
C LEU A 75 3.69 -1.56 -8.78
N HIS A 76 4.74 -0.91 -8.27
CA HIS A 76 6.04 -0.81 -8.97
C HIS A 76 6.71 -2.16 -9.21
N THR A 77 6.41 -3.16 -8.36
CA THR A 77 6.94 -4.53 -8.46
C THR A 77 8.46 -4.55 -8.48
N ASN A 78 9.07 -4.59 -9.66
CA ASN A 78 10.52 -4.63 -9.86
C ASN A 78 11.09 -3.32 -10.44
N GLY A 79 10.28 -2.27 -10.59
CA GLY A 79 10.68 -0.98 -11.12
C GLY A 79 10.74 -0.91 -12.65
N THR A 80 10.20 -1.87 -13.40
CA THR A 80 10.36 -1.90 -14.86
C THR A 80 9.57 -0.81 -15.58
N LYS A 81 8.37 -0.45 -15.08
CA LYS A 81 7.49 0.55 -15.71
C LYS A 81 7.17 1.74 -14.82
N SER A 82 7.00 1.51 -13.51
CA SER A 82 6.79 2.56 -12.52
C SER A 82 7.76 2.38 -11.35
N PRO A 83 8.16 3.45 -10.64
CA PRO A 83 7.88 4.85 -10.97
C PRO A 83 8.64 5.31 -12.24
N GLU A 84 8.48 6.56 -12.64
CA GLU A 84 9.21 7.11 -13.78
C GLU A 84 10.63 7.52 -13.38
N PHE A 85 11.61 7.12 -14.20
CA PHE A 85 13.02 7.40 -13.99
C PHE A 85 13.55 8.33 -15.08
N GLY A 86 14.24 9.39 -14.67
CA GLY A 86 14.89 10.35 -15.58
C GLY A 86 16.22 9.84 -16.14
N SER A 87 16.89 10.69 -16.92
CA SER A 87 18.17 10.37 -17.59
C SER A 87 19.34 10.07 -16.65
N SER A 88 19.23 10.41 -15.37
CA SER A 88 20.21 10.17 -14.31
C SER A 88 19.80 9.04 -13.35
N ASP A 89 18.83 8.20 -13.76
CA ASP A 89 18.25 7.12 -12.97
C ASP A 89 17.56 7.55 -11.66
N PHE A 90 17.41 8.86 -11.43
CA PHE A 90 16.56 9.38 -10.36
C PHE A 90 15.09 9.19 -10.71
N VAL A 91 14.29 8.87 -9.70
CA VAL A 91 12.84 8.93 -9.82
C VAL A 91 12.42 10.38 -9.99
N ILE A 92 11.63 10.67 -11.03
CA ILE A 92 11.18 12.02 -11.38
C ILE A 92 9.67 12.22 -11.23
N SER A 93 8.88 11.14 -11.28
CA SER A 93 7.44 11.18 -11.09
C SER A 93 6.89 9.78 -10.77
N PRO A 94 5.61 9.63 -10.36
CA PRO A 94 4.95 8.31 -10.31
C PRO A 94 4.86 7.61 -11.68
N GLY A 95 4.91 8.36 -12.78
CA GLY A 95 4.61 7.94 -14.14
C GLY A 95 3.29 8.51 -14.64
N GLU A 96 3.20 8.72 -15.96
CA GLU A 96 1.97 9.14 -16.64
C GLU A 96 0.82 8.19 -16.28
N TYR A 97 -0.37 8.74 -16.04
CA TYR A 97 -1.61 8.04 -15.62
C TYR A 97 -1.57 7.19 -14.34
N THR A 98 -0.41 7.00 -13.71
CA THR A 98 -0.25 6.05 -12.59
C THR A 98 -1.21 6.35 -11.43
N ILE A 99 -1.33 7.61 -11.02
CA ILE A 99 -2.23 8.00 -9.93
C ILE A 99 -3.70 7.87 -10.35
N GLN A 100 -4.02 8.22 -11.59
CA GLN A 100 -5.37 8.15 -12.16
C GLN A 100 -5.87 6.71 -12.23
N ASP A 101 -5.01 5.80 -12.70
CA ASP A 101 -5.33 4.38 -12.82
C ASP A 101 -5.51 3.73 -11.45
N ILE A 102 -4.61 4.01 -10.49
CA ILE A 102 -4.75 3.54 -9.11
C ILE A 102 -6.08 4.04 -8.53
N ARG A 103 -6.42 5.32 -8.72
CA ARG A 103 -7.71 5.87 -8.27
C ARG A 103 -8.89 5.11 -8.88
N HIS A 104 -8.89 4.89 -10.19
CA HIS A 104 -9.99 4.20 -10.85
C HIS A 104 -10.17 2.77 -10.33
N VAL A 105 -9.08 2.02 -10.12
CA VAL A 105 -9.15 0.68 -9.50
C VAL A 105 -9.68 0.77 -8.06
N LEU A 106 -9.28 1.78 -7.30
CA LEU A 106 -9.81 2.01 -5.95
C LEU A 106 -11.30 2.39 -5.96
N ASP A 107 -11.77 3.18 -6.93
CA ASP A 107 -13.18 3.53 -7.10
C ASP A 107 -14.00 2.24 -7.37
N LEU A 108 -13.54 1.38 -8.29
CA LEU A 108 -14.16 0.08 -8.56
C LEU A 108 -14.21 -0.83 -7.33
N ALA A 109 -13.16 -0.80 -6.51
CA ALA A 109 -13.07 -1.59 -5.29
C ALA A 109 -14.05 -1.08 -4.22
N TRP A 110 -14.19 0.23 -4.10
CA TRP A 110 -15.15 0.86 -3.20
C TRP A 110 -16.59 0.51 -3.59
N GLU A 111 -16.93 0.58 -4.88
CA GLU A 111 -18.25 0.18 -5.40
C GLU A 111 -18.61 -1.27 -5.07
N ARG A 112 -17.61 -2.13 -4.88
CA ARG A 112 -17.76 -3.57 -4.60
C ARG A 112 -17.49 -3.92 -3.14
N GLU A 113 -17.35 -2.92 -2.26
CA GLU A 113 -17.11 -3.11 -0.84
C GLU A 113 -15.83 -3.92 -0.51
N VAL A 114 -14.80 -3.81 -1.37
CA VAL A 114 -13.51 -4.46 -1.20
C VAL A 114 -12.45 -3.41 -0.89
N GLY A 115 -11.71 -3.59 0.20
CA GLY A 115 -10.55 -2.76 0.49
C GLY A 115 -9.28 -3.28 -0.19
N ILE A 116 -8.36 -2.39 -0.55
CA ILE A 116 -7.10 -2.71 -1.22
C ILE A 116 -5.90 -2.39 -0.31
N LYS A 117 -5.00 -3.37 -0.17
CA LYS A 117 -3.64 -3.19 0.34
C LYS A 117 -2.69 -2.99 -0.84
N LEU A 118 -2.15 -1.78 -0.95
CA LEU A 118 -1.27 -1.37 -2.06
C LEU A 118 0.19 -1.69 -1.71
N CYS A 119 0.80 -2.62 -2.43
CA CYS A 119 2.20 -3.02 -2.24
C CYS A 119 3.10 -2.33 -3.25
N LEU A 120 4.01 -1.48 -2.78
CA LEU A 120 4.86 -0.65 -3.63
C LEU A 120 5.88 -1.50 -4.40
N TRP A 121 6.74 -2.23 -3.68
CA TRP A 121 7.87 -2.97 -4.25
C TRP A 121 7.81 -4.47 -3.94
N SER A 122 8.54 -5.26 -4.73
CA SER A 122 8.82 -6.69 -4.50
C SER A 122 10.33 -6.94 -4.50
N PHE A 123 10.76 -8.01 -3.84
CA PHE A 123 12.12 -8.55 -3.94
C PHE A 123 12.57 -8.80 -5.40
N ASP A 124 11.64 -8.90 -6.35
CA ASP A 124 11.92 -8.98 -7.79
C ASP A 124 12.78 -7.80 -8.29
N MET A 125 12.79 -6.65 -7.61
CA MET A 125 13.63 -5.50 -7.97
C MET A 125 15.15 -5.79 -7.88
N LEU A 126 15.56 -6.89 -7.24
CA LEU A 126 16.97 -7.31 -7.12
C LEU A 126 17.27 -8.62 -7.86
N ARG A 127 16.37 -9.11 -8.70
CA ARG A 127 16.61 -10.36 -9.45
C ARG A 127 17.65 -10.16 -10.55
N SER A 128 18.44 -11.21 -10.77
CA SER A 128 19.56 -11.23 -11.73
C SER A 128 19.13 -11.21 -13.21
N ASN A 129 17.83 -11.36 -13.50
CA ASN A 129 17.28 -11.27 -14.85
C ASN A 129 16.93 -9.84 -15.28
N LEU A 130 17.04 -8.85 -14.38
CA LEU A 130 16.95 -7.44 -14.73
C LEU A 130 18.17 -7.01 -15.56
N ASN A 131 18.00 -6.03 -16.44
CA ASN A 131 19.14 -5.45 -17.13
C ASN A 131 20.03 -4.65 -16.15
N ALA A 132 21.30 -4.46 -16.52
CA ALA A 132 22.30 -3.86 -15.62
C ALA A 132 21.90 -2.46 -15.12
N THR A 133 21.30 -1.63 -15.98
CA THR A 133 20.83 -0.29 -15.61
C THR A 133 19.71 -0.35 -14.58
N GLN A 134 18.68 -1.18 -14.83
CA GLN A 134 17.57 -1.38 -13.89
C GLN A 134 18.05 -1.90 -12.55
N LEU A 135 18.92 -2.92 -12.56
CA LEU A 135 19.44 -3.52 -11.34
C LEU A 135 20.27 -2.50 -10.54
N ASN A 136 21.16 -1.76 -11.19
CA ASN A 136 21.97 -0.73 -10.55
C ASN A 136 21.10 0.35 -9.88
N ARG A 137 20.12 0.86 -10.62
CA ARG A 137 19.16 1.85 -10.11
C ARG A 137 18.34 1.33 -8.94
N ASN A 138 17.87 0.09 -9.00
CA ASN A 138 17.13 -0.54 -7.91
C ASN A 138 18.00 -0.72 -6.66
N ILE A 139 19.30 -1.06 -6.82
CA ILE A 139 20.26 -1.08 -5.72
C ILE A 139 20.41 0.31 -5.12
N LEU A 140 20.59 1.35 -5.95
CA LEU A 140 20.74 2.74 -5.49
C LEU A 140 19.53 3.22 -4.68
N LEU A 141 18.30 2.85 -5.07
CA LEU A 141 17.10 3.15 -4.28
C LEU A 141 17.16 2.63 -2.83
N LEU A 142 17.88 1.52 -2.60
CA LEU A 142 18.01 0.88 -1.30
C LEU A 142 19.26 1.33 -0.53
N THR A 143 20.33 1.71 -1.23
CA THR A 143 21.65 1.95 -0.61
C THR A 143 22.09 3.41 -0.63
N ASP A 144 21.49 4.27 -1.46
CA ASP A 144 21.83 5.69 -1.56
C ASP A 144 20.63 6.56 -1.19
N THR A 145 20.78 7.28 -0.06
CA THR A 145 19.72 8.15 0.48
C THR A 145 19.26 9.25 -0.49
N THR A 146 20.10 9.65 -1.45
CA THR A 146 19.75 10.65 -2.48
C THR A 146 18.71 10.06 -3.43
N TYR A 147 18.90 8.82 -3.86
CA TYR A 147 17.97 8.09 -4.72
C TYR A 147 16.70 7.70 -3.98
N THR A 148 16.81 7.24 -2.72
CA THR A 148 15.65 7.00 -1.86
C THR A 148 14.81 8.28 -1.68
N ASN A 149 15.45 9.41 -1.41
CA ASN A 149 14.75 10.69 -1.25
C ASN A 149 14.10 11.16 -2.55
N ALA A 150 14.74 10.96 -3.70
CA ALA A 150 14.12 11.27 -4.98
C ALA A 150 12.83 10.45 -5.18
N TYR A 151 12.85 9.15 -4.88
CA TYR A 151 11.64 8.31 -4.90
C TYR A 151 10.56 8.83 -3.95
N ILE A 152 10.91 9.11 -2.69
CA ILE A 152 9.95 9.56 -1.69
C ILE A 152 9.28 10.86 -2.13
N ARG A 153 10.08 11.85 -2.56
CA ARG A 153 9.59 13.20 -2.89
C ARG A 153 8.84 13.25 -4.21
N ASN A 154 9.30 12.50 -5.20
CA ASN A 154 8.81 12.65 -6.57
C ASN A 154 7.77 11.59 -6.94
N ALA A 155 7.66 10.47 -6.22
CA ALA A 155 6.66 9.44 -6.48
C ALA A 155 5.79 9.12 -5.26
N LEU A 156 6.39 8.73 -4.13
CA LEU A 156 5.61 8.24 -2.98
C LEU A 156 4.69 9.31 -2.39
N ILE A 157 5.22 10.50 -2.08
CA ILE A 157 4.43 11.61 -1.53
C ILE A 157 3.30 12.00 -2.51
N PRO A 158 3.56 12.25 -3.81
CA PRO A 158 2.48 12.55 -4.76
C PRO A 158 1.38 11.49 -4.83
N MET A 159 1.73 10.19 -4.81
CA MET A 159 0.73 9.11 -4.80
C MET A 159 -0.09 9.13 -3.51
N VAL A 160 0.58 9.16 -2.36
CA VAL A 160 -0.10 9.16 -1.05
C VAL A 160 -0.96 10.40 -0.88
N ASP A 161 -0.46 11.59 -1.14
CA ASP A 161 -1.23 12.83 -0.99
C ASP A 161 -2.45 12.90 -1.90
N SER A 162 -2.33 12.35 -3.11
CA SER A 162 -3.46 12.29 -4.04
C SER A 162 -4.52 11.30 -3.57
N LEU A 163 -4.14 10.19 -2.94
CA LEU A 163 -5.02 9.05 -2.68
C LEU A 163 -5.43 8.88 -1.20
N LYS A 164 -4.84 9.63 -0.26
CA LYS A 164 -4.99 9.42 1.20
C LYS A 164 -6.42 9.43 1.75
N GLU A 165 -7.36 10.11 1.10
CA GLU A 165 -8.76 10.16 1.51
C GLU A 165 -9.62 9.05 0.88
N HIS A 166 -9.05 8.20 0.04
CA HIS A 166 -9.80 7.17 -0.66
C HIS A 166 -10.20 6.03 0.29
N PRO A 167 -11.50 5.76 0.50
CA PRO A 167 -11.96 4.84 1.55
C PRO A 167 -11.64 3.37 1.30
N ALA A 168 -11.45 2.97 0.04
CA ALA A 168 -11.00 1.61 -0.28
C ALA A 168 -9.54 1.33 0.10
N ILE A 169 -8.71 2.30 0.51
CA ILE A 169 -7.32 2.01 0.89
C ILE A 169 -7.28 1.44 2.31
N ILE A 170 -6.83 0.19 2.44
CA ILE A 170 -6.58 -0.44 3.74
C ILE A 170 -5.23 0.00 4.29
N ALA A 171 -4.18 -0.12 3.46
CA ALA A 171 -2.80 0.16 3.85
C ALA A 171 -1.89 0.28 2.64
N TRP A 172 -0.77 0.96 2.86
CA TRP A 172 0.40 0.92 1.98
C TRP A 172 1.43 -0.06 2.55
N GLU A 173 1.87 -0.99 1.73
CA GLU A 173 2.94 -1.94 2.03
C GLU A 173 4.18 -1.53 1.24
N ILE A 174 5.28 -1.27 1.95
CA ILE A 174 6.50 -0.76 1.33
C ILE A 174 7.14 -1.81 0.42
N PHE A 175 7.10 -3.07 0.85
CA PHE A 175 7.88 -4.13 0.22
C PHE A 175 7.27 -5.50 0.52
N ASN A 176 7.10 -6.32 -0.53
CA ASN A 176 6.76 -7.74 -0.42
C ASN A 176 7.96 -8.61 -0.02
#